data_AF-A0A699KZA3-F1
#
_entry.id   AF-A0A699KZA3-F1
#
_cell.length_a   1.000
_cell.length_b   1.000
_cell.length_c   1.000
_cell.angle_alpha   90.00
_cell.angle_beta   90.00
_cell.angle_gamma   90.00
#
_symmetry.space_group_name_H-M   'P 1'
#
loop_
_entity.id
_entity.type
_entity.pdbx_description
1 polymer ?
#
loop_
_entity_poly.entity_id
_entity_poly.type
_entity_poly.pdbx_seq_one_letter_code
_entity_poly.pdbx_strand_id
1 'polypeptide(L)'
;VVRFGKKGKLAPRFVRPFEIIEKVGRVAYRLDLPEELNGVHDTFHVSNLKKCLVDPTLQVPLDEIRVNANLNFLEEPMEILEREFKKLNGVELPSLK
;
A
#
# COMPACT_ATOMS: atom_id res chain seq x y z
N VAL A 1 -3.87 11.88 7.78
CA VAL A 1 -3.23 10.73 7.09
C VAL A 1 -3.77 10.70 5.67
N VAL A 2 -2.94 11.07 4.70
CA VAL A 2 -3.28 10.93 3.27
C VAL A 2 -3.36 9.42 3.01
N ARG A 3 -4.48 8.97 2.44
CA ARG A 3 -4.67 7.57 2.05
C ARG A 3 -4.50 7.52 0.55
N PHE A 4 -3.71 6.56 0.08
CA PHE A 4 -3.58 6.30 -1.34
C PHE A 4 -4.82 5.54 -1.82
N GLY A 5 -5.39 5.95 -2.95
CA GLY A 5 -6.53 5.29 -3.60
C GLY A 5 -7.92 5.69 -3.11
N LYS A 6 -8.95 4.97 -3.57
CA LYS A 6 -10.37 5.26 -3.27
C LYS A 6 -10.67 5.08 -1.78
N LYS A 7 -11.36 6.06 -1.19
CA LYS A 7 -11.80 6.01 0.21
C LYS A 7 -12.84 4.90 0.40
N GLY A 8 -12.45 3.80 1.05
CA GLY A 8 -13.33 2.68 1.39
C GLY A 8 -12.90 2.00 2.69
N LYS A 9 -13.78 1.18 3.27
CA LYS A 9 -13.49 0.45 4.53
C LYS A 9 -12.31 -0.52 4.40
N LEU A 10 -12.10 -1.05 3.20
CA LEU A 10 -11.05 -2.02 2.86
C LEU A 10 -9.94 -1.42 1.98
N ALA A 11 -9.88 -0.10 1.85
CA ALA A 11 -8.83 0.54 1.07
C ALA A 11 -7.46 0.35 1.76
N PRO A 12 -6.44 -0.14 1.05
CA PRO A 12 -5.10 -0.29 1.61
C PRO A 12 -4.56 1.06 2.08
N ARG A 13 -3.83 1.02 3.19
CA ARG A 13 -3.28 2.24 3.81
C ARG A 13 -1.89 2.60 3.29
N PHE A 14 -1.11 1.60 2.90
CA PHE A 14 0.24 1.73 2.39
C PHE A 14 0.28 1.10 1.00
N VAL A 15 1.05 1.71 0.10
CA VAL A 15 1.22 1.24 -1.27
C VAL A 15 2.63 0.74 -1.39
N ARG A 16 2.76 -0.54 -1.74
CA ARG A 16 4.00 -1.18 -2.19
C ARG A 16 5.21 -1.03 -1.23
N PRO A 17 6.21 -1.91 -1.32
CA PRO A 17 7.53 -1.64 -0.75
C PRO A 17 8.32 -0.74 -1.72
N PHE A 18 8.92 0.33 -1.21
CA PHE A 18 9.90 1.11 -1.96
C PHE A 18 11.26 1.01 -1.27
N GLU A 19 12.32 1.03 -2.05
CA GLU A 19 13.68 1.06 -1.51
C GLU A 19 14.00 2.44 -0.93
N ILE A 20 14.74 2.47 0.16
CA ILE A 20 15.24 3.72 0.74
C ILE A 20 16.61 3.98 0.12
N ILE A 21 16.70 5.04 -0.69
CA ILE A 21 17.97 5.49 -1.28
C ILE A 21 18.83 6.15 -0.21
N GLU A 22 18.23 7.06 0.57
CA GLU A 22 18.97 7.94 1.47
C GLU A 22 18.16 8.26 2.72
N LYS A 23 18.87 8.52 3.82
CA LYS A 23 18.28 9.11 5.03
C LYS A 23 18.46 10.62 5.03
N VAL A 24 17.38 11.36 4.83
CA VAL A 24 17.36 12.82 4.84
C VAL A 24 17.11 13.32 6.27
N GLY A 25 18.20 13.51 7.01
CA GLY A 25 18.15 14.00 8.39
C GLY A 25 17.64 12.96 9.39
N ARG A 26 17.08 13.41 10.52
CA ARG A 26 16.71 12.50 11.62
C ARG A 26 15.39 11.76 11.41
N VAL A 27 14.47 12.36 10.66
CA VAL A 27 13.06 11.95 10.61
C VAL A 27 12.50 11.75 9.20
N ALA A 28 13.32 11.90 8.16
CA ALA A 28 12.90 11.69 6.77
C ALA A 28 13.83 10.74 6.03
N TYR A 29 13.26 10.07 5.03
CA TYR A 29 13.96 9.18 4.11
C TYR A 29 13.57 9.52 2.68
N ARG A 30 14.53 9.38 1.78
CA ARG A 30 14.33 9.48 0.35
C ARG A 30 14.12 8.08 -0.22
N LEU A 31 13.03 7.88 -0.94
CA LEU A 31 12.65 6.61 -1.55
C LEU A 31 13.00 6.59 -3.03
N ASP A 32 13.31 5.40 -3.55
CA ASP A 32 13.35 5.18 -4.99
C ASP A 32 11.94 5.01 -5.50
N LEU A 33 11.41 6.09 -6.10
CA LEU A 33 10.07 6.10 -6.66
C LEU A 33 10.17 5.81 -8.17
N PRO A 34 9.34 4.90 -8.69
CA PRO A 34 9.34 4.60 -10.10
C PRO A 34 8.68 5.75 -10.90
N GLU A 35 8.91 5.78 -12.21
CA GLU A 35 8.49 6.89 -13.08
C GLU A 35 6.97 7.11 -13.10
N GLU A 36 6.16 6.10 -12.76
CA GLU A 36 4.71 6.29 -12.66
C GLU A 36 4.31 7.25 -11.53
N LEU A 37 5.22 7.52 -10.58
CA LEU A 37 5.04 8.41 -9.43
C LEU A 37 5.80 9.72 -9.54
N ASN A 38 6.21 10.13 -10.74
CA ASN A 38 7.00 11.35 -10.97
C ASN A 38 6.33 12.66 -10.45
N GLY A 39 5.03 12.63 -10.11
CA GLY A 39 4.31 13.74 -9.45
C GLY A 39 4.39 13.76 -7.91
N VAL A 40 5.01 12.75 -7.29
CA VAL A 40 5.12 12.60 -5.83
C VAL A 40 6.54 12.94 -5.40
N HIS A 41 6.68 13.69 -4.30
CA HIS A 41 7.98 13.92 -3.70
C HIS A 41 8.57 12.62 -3.17
N ASP A 42 9.83 12.35 -3.51
CA ASP A 42 10.58 11.17 -3.08
C ASP A 42 10.95 11.15 -1.59
N THR A 43 10.81 12.28 -0.90
CA THR A 43 11.20 12.44 0.50
C THR A 43 9.98 12.33 1.43
N PHE A 44 10.00 11.31 2.30
CA PHE A 44 8.91 10.99 3.23
C PHE A 44 9.35 11.03 4.68
N HIS A 45 8.46 11.54 5.54
CA HIS A 45 8.63 11.46 6.99
C HIS A 45 8.46 10.02 7.49
N VAL A 46 9.24 9.60 8.50
CA VAL A 46 9.25 8.23 9.04
C VAL A 46 7.86 7.71 9.47
N SER A 47 6.96 8.60 9.91
CA SER A 47 5.59 8.22 10.30
C SER A 47 4.70 7.78 9.13
N ASN A 48 5.08 8.13 7.91
CA ASN A 48 4.36 7.75 6.69
C ASN A 48 4.87 6.42 6.12
N LEU A 49 5.96 5.88 6.67
CA LEU A 49 6.59 4.65 6.23
C LEU A 49 6.23 3.51 7.18
N LYS A 50 6.15 2.30 6.64
CA LYS A 50 6.05 1.07 7.42
C LYS A 50 7.14 0.12 6.92
N LYS A 51 7.93 -0.44 7.84
CA LYS A 51 8.96 -1.43 7.49
C LYS A 51 8.28 -2.62 6.80
N CYS A 52 8.68 -2.89 5.57
CA CYS A 52 8.27 -4.10 4.87
C CYS A 52 9.15 -5.26 5.33
N LEU A 53 8.54 -6.39 5.67
CA LEU A 53 9.25 -7.63 6.05
C LEU A 53 9.14 -8.70 4.96
N VAL A 54 8.53 -8.35 3.83
CA VAL A 54 8.33 -9.25 2.69
C VAL A 54 9.62 -9.30 1.87
N ASP A 55 9.94 -10.50 1.38
CA ASP A 55 11.12 -10.74 0.56
C ASP A 55 11.06 -9.86 -0.71
N PRO A 56 12.14 -9.16 -1.11
CA PRO A 56 12.14 -8.27 -2.28
C PRO A 56 11.78 -8.96 -3.59
N THR A 57 11.86 -10.29 -3.63
CA THR A 57 11.52 -11.16 -4.77
C THR A 57 10.01 -11.37 -4.94
N LEU A 58 9.20 -11.06 -3.93
CA LEU A 58 7.73 -11.17 -3.96
C LEU A 58 7.05 -9.84 -4.34
N GLN A 59 7.80 -8.92 -4.96
CA GLN A 59 7.24 -7.66 -5.44
C GLN A 59 6.26 -7.92 -6.60
N VAL A 60 5.00 -7.54 -6.42
CA VAL A 60 3.98 -7.58 -7.48
C VAL A 60 4.31 -6.55 -8.57
N PRO A 61 4.18 -6.85 -9.88
CA PRO A 61 4.46 -5.93 -10.99
C PRO A 61 3.66 -4.59 -10.91
N LEU A 62 4.18 -3.51 -11.51
CA LEU A 62 3.62 -2.14 -11.46
C LEU A 62 2.40 -1.90 -12.36
N ASP A 63 2.16 -2.77 -13.34
CA ASP A 63 1.18 -2.54 -14.41
C ASP A 63 -0.28 -2.40 -13.92
N GLU A 64 -0.59 -2.85 -12.70
CA GLU A 64 -1.92 -2.83 -12.10
C GLU A 64 -2.26 -1.54 -11.34
N ILE A 65 -1.31 -0.62 -11.13
CA ILE A 65 -1.49 0.55 -10.26
C ILE A 65 -1.30 1.86 -11.04
N ARG A 66 -2.37 2.37 -11.64
CA ARG A 66 -2.33 3.65 -12.39
C ARG A 66 -2.55 4.84 -11.46
N VAL A 67 -1.61 5.77 -11.37
CA VAL A 67 -1.79 7.03 -10.62
C VAL A 67 -2.40 8.10 -11.51
N ASN A 68 -3.51 8.71 -11.08
CA ASN A 68 -4.13 9.80 -11.82
C ASN A 68 -3.53 11.17 -11.48
N ALA A 69 -3.84 12.19 -12.27
CA ALA A 69 -3.37 13.57 -12.09
C ALA A 69 -3.69 14.19 -10.71
N ASN A 70 -4.62 13.58 -9.96
CA ASN A 70 -4.97 13.98 -8.60
C ASN A 70 -4.20 13.18 -7.53
N LEU A 71 -3.12 12.49 -7.91
CA LEU A 71 -2.29 11.62 -7.06
C LEU A 71 -3.05 10.44 -6.42
N ASN A 72 -4.19 10.03 -7.01
CA ASN A 72 -4.91 8.85 -6.57
C ASN A 72 -4.47 7.63 -7.37
N PHE A 73 -4.09 6.58 -6.63
CA PHE A 73 -3.73 5.27 -7.17
C PHE A 73 -5.01 4.48 -7.51
N LEU A 74 -5.14 4.02 -8.74
CA LEU A 74 -6.13 3.04 -9.18
C LEU A 74 -5.49 1.66 -8.94
N GLU A 75 -5.67 1.12 -7.74
CA GLU A 75 -5.35 -0.28 -7.46
C GLU A 75 -6.60 -1.10 -7.75
N GLU A 76 -6.48 -2.14 -8.58
CA GLU A 76 -7.53 -3.14 -8.69
C GLU A 76 -7.50 -4.00 -7.42
N PRO A 77 -8.60 -4.05 -6.64
CA PRO A 77 -8.63 -4.89 -5.46
C PRO A 77 -8.51 -6.35 -5.91
N MET A 78 -7.40 -7.00 -5.57
CA MET A 78 -7.22 -8.44 -5.77
C MET A 78 -8.40 -9.16 -5.11
N GLU A 79 -9.16 -9.93 -5.89
CA GLU A 79 -10.38 -10.58 -5.41
C GLU A 79 -10.06 -11.47 -4.20
N ILE A 80 -10.88 -11.37 -3.16
CA ILE A 80 -10.81 -12.28 -2.01
C ILE A 80 -11.24 -13.65 -2.52
N LEU A 81 -10.28 -14.51 -2.86
CA LEU A 81 -10.52 -15.81 -3.50
C LEU A 81 -11.37 -16.76 -2.66
N GLU A 82 -11.31 -16.67 -1.33
CA GLU A 82 -12.12 -17.53 -0.46
C GLU A 82 -12.44 -16.85 0.88
N ARG A 83 -13.73 -16.70 1.18
CA ARG A 83 -14.23 -16.14 2.42
C ARG A 83 -14.92 -17.24 3.21
N GLU A 84 -14.27 -17.74 4.25
CA GLU A 84 -14.91 -18.69 5.17
C GLU A 84 -15.74 -17.93 6.20
N PHE A 85 -16.86 -18.49 6.64
CA PHE A 85 -17.68 -17.91 7.70
C PHE A 85 -17.54 -18.77 8.96
N LYS A 86 -17.14 -18.15 10.07
CA LYS A 86 -17.16 -18.79 11.40
C LYS A 86 -18.41 -18.36 12.15
N LYS A 87 -19.16 -19.34 12.64
CA LYS A 87 -20.34 -19.13 13.47
C LYS A 87 -19.93 -19.09 14.94
N LEU A 88 -20.04 -17.93 15.56
CA LEU A 88 -19.79 -17.72 16.99
C LEU A 88 -21.06 -17.19 17.64
N ASN A 89 -21.62 -17.92 18.60
CA ASN A 89 -22.78 -17.50 19.41
C ASN A 89 -23.94 -16.92 18.58
N GLY A 90 -24.30 -17.60 17.49
CA GLY A 90 -25.40 -17.19 16.61
C GLY A 90 -25.05 -16.10 15.59
N VAL A 91 -23.84 -15.54 15.61
CA VAL A 91 -23.36 -14.55 14.64
C VAL A 91 -22.39 -15.21 13.67
N GLU A 92 -22.66 -15.10 12.37
CA GLU A 92 -21.73 -15.52 11.32
C GLU A 92 -20.77 -14.37 11.01
N LEU A 93 -19.49 -14.60 11.28
CA LEU A 93 -18.43 -13.65 11.02
C LEU A 93 -17.53 -14.16 9.89
N PRO A 94 -17.19 -13.31 8.91
CA PRO A 94 -16.22 -13.68 7.88
C PRO A 94 -14.85 -13.87 8.55
N SER A 95 -14.29 -15.06 8.40
CA SER A 95 -12.93 -15.42 8.79
C SER A 95 -12.02 -15.47 7.56
N LEU A 96 -10.80 -15.02 7.74
CA LEU A 96 -9.71 -15.21 6.78
C LEU A 96 -9.01 -16.54 7.12
N LYS A 97 -8.64 -17.31 6.09
CA LYS A 97 -7.70 -18.43 6.22
C LYS A 97 -6.30 -17.90 6.52
#